data_AF-A0A936I0J9-F1
#
_entry.id   AF-A0A936I0J9-F1
#
_cell.length_a   1.000
_cell.length_b   1.000
_cell.length_c   1.000
_cell.angle_alpha   90.00
_cell.angle_beta   90.00
_cell.angle_gamma   90.00
#
_symmetry.space_group_name_H-M   'P 1'
#
loop_
_entity.id
_entity.type
_entity.pdbx_description
1 polymer ?
#
loop_
_entity_poly.entity_id
_entity_poly.type
_entity_poly.pdbx_seq_one_letter_code
_entity_poly.pdbx_strand_id
1 'polypeptide(L)'
;MMRTLGLFAVCSLAALNVFAQPGGIVRTHADSLPPLNKGVLTFVRSQVNKRVGRGECWDLAAAALDVVKARWDGAYFFGRPVDPRTEVILPGDIVQFEGVEVLYEEEGITTRQRMPHHTAVIYGAHGEGRYTLAHQNFGPAGRKVGLSEWSTAHVVKGKYTFFRPAP
;
A
#
# COMPACT_ATOMS: atom_id res chain seq x y z
N MET A 1 37.51 11.69 78.36
CA MET A 1 36.41 12.67 78.31
C MET A 1 35.53 12.29 77.11
N MET A 2 34.37 11.64 77.29
CA MET A 2 33.03 12.25 77.47
C MET A 2 32.73 13.30 76.37
N ARG A 3 31.61 13.30 75.63
CA ARG A 3 30.33 12.56 75.64
C ARG A 3 29.60 12.89 74.32
N THR A 4 28.73 11.96 73.90
CA THR A 4 27.40 12.05 73.23
C THR A 4 26.79 13.43 72.95
N LEU A 5 25.86 13.70 72.00
CA LEU A 5 24.75 13.01 71.31
C LEU A 5 24.40 13.91 70.08
N GLY A 6 24.07 13.45 68.86
CA GLY A 6 22.73 13.00 68.42
C GLY A 6 21.94 14.09 67.67
N LEU A 7 21.56 13.85 66.40
CA LEU A 7 20.16 13.75 65.90
C LEU A 7 20.05 13.96 64.38
N PHE A 8 19.17 13.14 63.81
CA PHE A 8 18.78 12.92 62.42
C PHE A 8 18.27 14.14 61.63
N ALA A 9 18.53 14.14 60.31
CA ALA A 9 17.54 14.57 59.32
C ALA A 9 17.72 13.79 58.00
N VAL A 10 16.63 13.12 57.62
CA VAL A 10 16.43 12.30 56.43
C VAL A 10 16.25 13.23 55.21
N CYS A 11 16.81 12.87 54.05
CA CYS A 11 16.18 13.27 52.79
C CYS A 11 16.38 12.21 51.71
N SER A 12 15.25 11.65 51.31
CA SER A 12 14.98 10.58 50.36
C SER A 12 15.81 10.53 49.09
N LEU A 13 16.13 9.30 48.67
CA LEU A 13 16.22 8.94 47.26
C LEU A 13 14.92 9.35 46.55
N ALA A 14 15.01 10.30 45.63
CA ALA A 14 14.05 10.41 44.56
C ALA A 14 14.75 9.93 43.28
N ALA A 15 14.46 8.68 42.92
CA ALA A 15 14.64 8.21 41.57
C ALA A 15 13.97 9.21 40.62
N LEU A 16 14.71 9.72 39.64
CA LEU A 16 14.12 10.42 38.50
C LEU A 16 13.30 9.40 37.73
N ASN A 17 12.03 9.29 38.13
CA ASN A 17 10.98 8.65 37.39
C ASN A 17 10.94 9.31 36.00
N VAL A 18 11.45 8.59 35.00
CA VAL A 18 11.01 8.79 33.63
C VAL A 18 9.51 8.54 33.65
N PHE A 19 8.74 9.63 33.63
CA PHE A 19 7.31 9.58 33.41
C PHE A 19 7.08 8.98 32.03
N ALA A 20 6.82 7.67 32.00
CA ALA A 20 6.10 7.04 30.91
C ALA A 20 4.75 7.79 30.82
N GLN A 21 4.57 8.55 29.75
CA GLN A 21 3.30 9.20 29.48
C GLN A 21 2.22 8.13 29.32
N PRO A 22 1.12 8.17 30.10
CA PRO A 22 0.01 7.27 29.89
C PRO A 22 -0.81 7.74 28.69
N GLY A 23 -0.99 6.88 27.68
CA GLY A 23 -2.16 6.98 26.81
C GLY A 23 -2.03 7.70 25.47
N GLY A 24 -0.85 7.73 24.84
CA GLY A 24 -0.78 7.96 23.40
C GLY A 24 -1.04 6.66 22.64
N ILE A 25 -2.29 6.38 22.25
CA ILE A 25 -2.55 5.29 21.30
C ILE A 25 -1.89 5.69 19.98
N VAL A 26 -0.73 5.12 19.66
CA VAL A 26 -0.27 5.05 18.27
C VAL A 26 -1.27 4.14 17.57
N ARG A 27 -2.32 4.74 16.99
CA ARG A 27 -3.24 4.00 16.13
C ARG A 27 -2.46 3.65 14.88
N THR A 28 -1.95 2.42 14.83
CA THR A 28 -1.61 1.81 13.55
C THR A 28 -2.91 1.80 12.74
N HIS A 29 -2.95 2.53 11.63
CA HIS A 29 -4.09 2.55 10.70
C HIS A 29 -4.31 1.18 10.00
N ALA A 30 -3.75 0.10 10.54
CA ALA A 30 -3.61 -1.21 9.92
C ALA A 30 -4.85 -2.12 10.10
N ASP A 31 -5.77 -1.84 11.03
CA ASP A 31 -6.70 -2.89 11.48
C ASP A 31 -8.14 -2.86 10.95
N SER A 32 -8.46 -2.05 9.93
CA SER A 32 -9.44 -2.51 8.93
C SER A 32 -9.36 -1.71 7.65
N LEU A 33 -8.98 -2.38 6.56
CA LEU A 33 -9.24 -1.86 5.22
C LEU A 33 -10.74 -1.55 5.06
N PRO A 34 -11.11 -0.50 4.30
CA PRO A 34 -12.50 -0.27 3.93
C PRO A 34 -13.13 -1.57 3.38
N PRO A 35 -14.43 -1.85 3.65
CA PRO A 35 -15.05 -3.10 3.25
C PRO A 35 -14.89 -3.45 1.76
N LEU A 36 -14.97 -2.45 0.88
CA LEU A 36 -14.76 -2.64 -0.56
C LEU A 36 -13.31 -3.01 -0.89
N ASN A 37 -12.32 -2.30 -0.34
CA ASN A 37 -10.90 -2.64 -0.47
C ASN A 37 -10.60 -4.06 0.03
N LYS A 38 -11.19 -4.45 1.18
CA LYS A 38 -11.05 -5.81 1.73
C LYS A 38 -11.64 -6.86 0.77
N GLY A 39 -12.80 -6.59 0.19
CA GLY A 39 -13.43 -7.47 -0.79
C GLY A 39 -12.62 -7.61 -2.08
N VAL A 40 -12.12 -6.50 -2.63
CA VAL A 40 -11.22 -6.48 -3.79
C VAL A 40 -9.99 -7.32 -3.51
N LEU A 41 -9.32 -7.10 -2.38
CA LEU A 41 -8.10 -7.83 -2.03
C LEU A 41 -8.37 -9.33 -1.81
N THR A 42 -9.51 -9.67 -1.21
CA THR A 42 -9.93 -11.07 -1.03
C THR A 42 -10.10 -11.77 -2.37
N PHE A 43 -10.79 -11.13 -3.31
CA PHE A 43 -10.93 -11.63 -4.66
C PHE A 43 -9.57 -11.79 -5.34
N VAL A 44 -8.75 -10.74 -5.39
CA VAL A 44 -7.45 -10.76 -6.07
C VAL A 44 -6.53 -11.85 -5.52
N ARG A 45 -6.46 -12.03 -4.20
CA ARG A 45 -5.69 -13.13 -3.58
C ARG A 45 -6.12 -14.50 -4.08
N SER A 46 -7.41 -14.72 -4.26
CA SER A 46 -7.94 -15.99 -4.79
C SER A 46 -7.60 -16.24 -6.27
N GLN A 47 -7.19 -15.20 -7.00
CA GLN A 47 -6.92 -15.23 -8.44
C GLN A 47 -5.43 -15.26 -8.79
N VAL A 48 -4.52 -15.13 -7.82
CA VAL A 48 -3.07 -15.23 -8.06
C VAL A 48 -2.75 -16.54 -8.81
N ASN A 49 -1.93 -16.46 -9.84
CA ASN A 49 -1.57 -17.54 -10.77
C ASN A 49 -2.71 -18.08 -11.65
N LYS A 50 -3.90 -17.47 -11.62
CA LYS A 50 -5.05 -17.81 -12.48
C LYS A 50 -5.26 -16.73 -13.53
N ARG A 51 -5.94 -17.07 -14.61
CA ARG A 51 -6.40 -16.12 -15.62
C ARG A 51 -7.80 -15.64 -15.25
N VAL A 52 -7.97 -14.33 -15.14
CA VAL A 52 -9.27 -13.68 -14.93
C VAL A 52 -9.75 -13.09 -16.24
N GLY A 53 -11.00 -13.40 -16.61
CA GLY A 53 -11.59 -12.97 -17.87
C GLY A 53 -10.78 -13.43 -19.07
N ARG A 54 -10.43 -12.49 -19.96
CA ARG A 54 -9.57 -12.76 -21.11
C ARG A 54 -8.10 -12.66 -20.72
N GLY A 55 -7.76 -12.30 -19.49
CA GLY A 55 -6.38 -12.14 -19.06
C GLY A 55 -5.77 -10.81 -19.49
N GLU A 56 -6.60 -9.82 -19.84
CA GLU A 56 -6.15 -8.44 -20.03
C GLU A 56 -5.87 -7.79 -18.67
N CYS A 57 -5.03 -6.76 -18.67
CA CYS A 57 -4.61 -6.09 -17.42
C CYS A 57 -5.81 -5.52 -16.64
N TRP A 58 -6.77 -4.93 -17.34
CA TRP A 58 -7.98 -4.36 -16.75
C TRP A 58 -9.00 -5.41 -16.30
N ASP A 59 -9.02 -6.61 -16.88
CA ASP A 59 -10.01 -7.66 -16.56
C ASP A 59 -9.97 -8.00 -15.05
N LEU A 60 -8.78 -7.95 -14.43
CA LEU A 60 -8.62 -8.21 -12.99
C LEU A 60 -9.30 -7.13 -12.14
N ALA A 61 -9.07 -5.85 -12.48
CA ALA A 61 -9.62 -4.72 -11.75
C ALA A 61 -11.15 -4.68 -11.88
N ALA A 62 -11.66 -4.83 -13.11
CA ALA A 62 -13.09 -4.89 -13.40
C ALA A 62 -13.79 -6.01 -12.60
N ALA A 63 -13.28 -7.24 -12.69
CA ALA A 63 -13.88 -8.37 -11.98
C ALA A 63 -13.84 -8.18 -10.45
N ALA A 64 -12.78 -7.58 -9.92
CA ALA A 64 -12.68 -7.30 -8.48
C ALA A 64 -13.72 -6.26 -8.03
N LEU A 65 -13.94 -5.21 -8.81
CA LEU A 65 -14.94 -4.18 -8.54
C LEU A 65 -16.37 -4.72 -8.66
N ASP A 66 -16.63 -5.53 -9.69
CA ASP A 66 -17.94 -6.16 -9.90
C ASP A 66 -18.32 -7.08 -8.72
N VAL A 67 -17.38 -7.87 -8.20
CA VAL A 67 -17.58 -8.74 -7.03
C VAL A 67 -18.00 -7.95 -5.80
N VAL A 68 -17.41 -6.77 -5.58
CA VAL A 68 -17.74 -5.90 -4.44
C VAL A 68 -18.85 -4.90 -4.74
N LYS A 69 -19.43 -4.95 -5.95
CA LYS A 69 -20.46 -4.02 -6.44
C LYS A 69 -20.04 -2.56 -6.33
N ALA A 70 -18.76 -2.28 -6.59
CA ALA A 70 -18.24 -0.92 -6.64
C ALA A 70 -18.50 -0.29 -8.01
N ARG A 71 -18.71 1.03 -8.02
CA ARG A 71 -18.91 1.81 -9.25
C ARG A 71 -17.61 1.98 -10.02
N TRP A 72 -17.70 1.80 -11.33
CA TRP A 72 -16.67 2.15 -12.31
C TRP A 72 -17.32 2.47 -13.66
N ASP A 73 -16.59 3.10 -14.57
CA ASP A 73 -17.11 3.59 -15.85
C ASP A 73 -17.10 2.55 -16.98
N GLY A 74 -16.64 1.33 -16.73
CA GLY A 74 -16.45 0.32 -17.76
C GLY A 74 -15.22 0.56 -18.65
N ALA A 75 -14.40 1.57 -18.35
CA ALA A 75 -13.22 1.96 -19.10
C ALA A 75 -12.00 2.10 -18.16
N TYR A 76 -11.59 3.32 -17.82
CA TYR A 76 -10.35 3.59 -17.07
C TYR A 76 -10.57 4.39 -15.78
N PHE A 77 -11.81 4.52 -15.33
CA PHE A 77 -12.17 5.20 -14.09
C PHE A 77 -12.75 4.18 -13.09
N PHE A 78 -11.88 3.68 -12.21
CA PHE A 78 -12.10 2.49 -11.39
C PHE A 78 -12.64 2.76 -9.97
N GLY A 79 -13.39 3.84 -9.78
CA GLY A 79 -13.91 4.26 -8.48
C GLY A 79 -13.71 5.75 -8.26
N ARG A 80 -13.37 6.18 -7.03
CA ARG A 80 -13.00 7.59 -6.78
C ARG A 80 -11.49 7.79 -6.94
N PRO A 81 -11.02 8.90 -7.52
CA PRO A 81 -9.60 9.23 -7.50
C PRO A 81 -9.07 9.35 -6.06
N VAL A 82 -7.80 9.00 -5.88
CA VAL A 82 -7.05 9.16 -4.62
C VAL A 82 -5.78 9.93 -4.92
N ASP A 83 -5.57 11.05 -4.22
CA ASP A 83 -4.32 11.80 -4.32
C ASP A 83 -3.31 11.27 -3.27
N PRO A 84 -2.21 10.62 -3.68
CA PRO A 84 -1.22 10.06 -2.75
C PRO A 84 -0.48 11.12 -1.93
N ARG A 85 -0.63 12.41 -2.25
CA ARG A 85 -0.07 13.53 -1.47
C ARG A 85 -0.90 13.87 -0.25
N THR A 86 -2.20 13.52 -0.26
CA THR A 86 -3.15 13.87 0.80
C THR A 86 -3.80 12.65 1.44
N GLU A 87 -3.78 11.50 0.78
CA GLU A 87 -4.38 10.26 1.25
C GLU A 87 -3.38 9.10 1.19
N VAL A 88 -3.45 8.21 2.17
CA VAL A 88 -2.72 6.95 2.14
C VAL A 88 -3.34 6.04 1.09
N ILE A 89 -2.50 5.49 0.21
CA ILE A 89 -2.89 4.43 -0.73
C ILE A 89 -2.99 3.11 0.02
N LEU A 90 -4.09 2.38 -0.19
CA LEU A 90 -4.44 1.18 0.54
C LEU A 90 -4.40 -0.05 -0.36
N PRO A 91 -4.11 -1.24 0.19
CA PRO A 91 -4.41 -2.50 -0.48
C PRO A 91 -5.87 -2.54 -0.95
N GLY A 92 -6.08 -3.02 -2.18
CA GLY A 92 -7.38 -3.01 -2.86
C GLY A 92 -7.71 -1.71 -3.60
N ASP A 93 -6.91 -0.66 -3.48
CA ASP A 93 -6.95 0.46 -4.44
C ASP A 93 -6.48 -0.03 -5.82
N ILE A 94 -6.84 0.67 -6.87
CA ILE A 94 -6.50 0.37 -8.27
C ILE A 94 -5.59 1.47 -8.79
N VAL A 95 -4.61 1.12 -9.62
CA VAL A 95 -3.74 2.09 -10.29
C VAL A 95 -3.87 1.93 -11.79
N GLN A 96 -4.12 3.06 -12.47
CA GLN A 96 -4.10 3.17 -13.93
C GLN A 96 -2.82 3.89 -14.35
N PHE A 97 -2.08 3.30 -15.28
CA PHE A 97 -0.84 3.84 -15.85
C PHE A 97 -1.09 4.31 -17.28
N GLU A 98 -0.53 5.47 -17.61
CA GLU A 98 -0.59 6.10 -18.93
C GLU A 98 0.81 6.56 -19.35
N GLY A 99 1.38 5.89 -20.35
CA GLY A 99 2.72 6.22 -20.86
C GLY A 99 3.84 6.11 -19.82
N VAL A 100 3.66 5.28 -18.78
CA VAL A 100 4.61 5.19 -17.68
C VAL A 100 5.86 4.45 -18.09
N GLU A 101 7.01 5.03 -17.76
CA GLU A 101 8.29 4.36 -17.86
C GLU A 101 8.95 4.39 -16.49
N VAL A 102 9.43 3.22 -16.05
CA VAL A 102 10.23 3.08 -14.85
C VAL A 102 11.65 2.70 -15.21
N LEU A 103 12.60 3.29 -14.47
CA LEU A 103 14.02 3.02 -14.57
C LEU A 103 14.53 2.75 -13.16
N TYR A 104 15.19 1.63 -12.96
CA TYR A 104 15.85 1.32 -11.70
C TYR A 104 17.12 0.52 -11.96
N GLU A 105 18.07 0.63 -11.05
CA GLU A 105 19.34 -0.10 -11.09
C GLU A 105 19.38 -1.08 -9.93
N GLU A 106 19.69 -2.33 -10.23
CA GLU A 106 19.84 -3.39 -9.25
C GLU A 106 21.08 -4.20 -9.63
N GLU A 107 22.02 -4.34 -8.69
CA GLU A 107 23.28 -5.06 -8.90
C GLU A 107 24.08 -4.57 -10.13
N GLY A 108 24.04 -3.27 -10.42
CA GLY A 108 24.71 -2.66 -11.57
C GLY A 108 23.98 -2.85 -12.91
N ILE A 109 22.78 -3.44 -12.89
CA ILE A 109 21.94 -3.63 -14.07
C ILE A 109 20.83 -2.60 -14.07
N THR A 110 20.86 -1.70 -15.05
CA THR A 110 19.75 -0.78 -15.30
C THR A 110 18.61 -1.50 -16.01
N THR A 111 17.47 -1.60 -15.35
CA THR A 111 16.23 -2.13 -15.92
C THR A 111 15.30 -0.99 -16.33
N ARG A 112 14.80 -1.07 -17.58
CA ARG A 112 13.75 -0.17 -18.09
C ARG A 112 12.49 -0.97 -18.36
N GLN A 113 11.39 -0.54 -17.76
CA GLN A 113 10.08 -1.16 -17.94
C GLN A 113 9.06 -0.11 -18.38
N ARG A 114 8.16 -0.50 -19.29
CA ARG A 114 7.16 0.40 -19.89
C ARG A 114 5.76 -0.11 -19.62
N MET A 115 4.88 0.81 -19.25
CA MET A 115 3.45 0.62 -19.01
C MET A 115 2.68 1.66 -19.84
N PRO A 116 2.56 1.48 -21.17
CA PRO A 116 1.96 2.47 -22.06
C PRO A 116 0.48 2.72 -21.75
N HIS A 117 -0.26 1.67 -21.42
CA HIS A 117 -1.65 1.75 -20.98
C HIS A 117 -1.94 0.51 -20.14
N HIS A 118 -1.80 0.60 -18.81
CA HIS A 118 -1.79 -0.58 -17.95
C HIS A 118 -2.60 -0.37 -16.68
N THR A 119 -3.25 -1.41 -16.19
CA THR A 119 -4.04 -1.37 -14.96
C THR A 119 -3.53 -2.43 -14.00
N ALA A 120 -3.43 -2.08 -12.72
CA ALA A 120 -3.09 -3.02 -11.66
C ALA A 120 -3.91 -2.74 -10.40
N VAL A 121 -4.01 -3.75 -9.53
CA VAL A 121 -4.54 -3.60 -8.18
C VAL A 121 -3.38 -3.49 -7.20
N ILE A 122 -3.47 -2.57 -6.24
CA ILE A 122 -2.54 -2.49 -5.11
C ILE A 122 -2.76 -3.72 -4.23
N TYR A 123 -1.85 -4.69 -4.35
CA TYR A 123 -1.88 -5.91 -3.55
C TYR A 123 -1.32 -5.67 -2.14
N GLY A 124 -0.29 -4.84 -2.04
CA GLY A 124 0.35 -4.43 -0.80
C GLY A 124 0.86 -2.99 -0.90
N ALA A 125 0.84 -2.27 0.22
CA ALA A 125 1.39 -0.92 0.35
C ALA A 125 2.45 -0.92 1.44
N HIS A 126 3.69 -0.59 1.08
CA HIS A 126 4.88 -0.73 1.94
C HIS A 126 5.42 0.61 2.44
N GLY A 127 4.66 1.69 2.24
CA GLY A 127 5.06 3.06 2.53
C GLY A 127 5.96 3.65 1.44
N GLU A 128 6.16 4.98 1.49
CA GLU A 128 7.10 5.72 0.63
C GLU A 128 6.89 5.49 -0.88
N GLY A 129 5.64 5.29 -1.31
CA GLY A 129 5.32 5.07 -2.72
C GLY A 129 5.76 3.71 -3.26
N ARG A 130 6.06 2.74 -2.38
CA ARG A 130 6.39 1.35 -2.76
C ARG A 130 5.17 0.45 -2.58
N TYR A 131 4.91 -0.36 -3.61
CA TYR A 131 3.72 -1.19 -3.69
C TYR A 131 4.03 -2.55 -4.31
N THR A 132 3.37 -3.59 -3.80
CA THR A 132 3.18 -4.82 -4.57
C THR A 132 1.93 -4.65 -5.43
N LEU A 133 2.08 -4.85 -6.73
CA LEU A 133 0.98 -4.80 -7.71
C LEU A 133 0.51 -6.22 -8.04
N ALA A 134 -0.80 -6.41 -8.16
CA ALA A 134 -1.41 -7.60 -8.76
C ALA A 134 -2.04 -7.23 -10.11
N HIS A 135 -1.66 -7.94 -11.17
CA HIS A 135 -2.03 -7.57 -12.54
C HIS A 135 -1.80 -8.73 -13.51
N GLN A 136 -2.41 -8.60 -14.70
CA GLN A 136 -2.29 -9.56 -15.80
C GLN A 136 -1.71 -8.85 -17.02
N ASN A 137 -1.34 -9.63 -18.02
CA ASN A 137 -0.74 -9.17 -19.27
C ASN A 137 0.53 -8.35 -19.02
N PHE A 138 1.34 -8.78 -18.05
CA PHE A 138 2.54 -8.08 -17.64
C PHE A 138 3.67 -9.03 -17.26
N GLY A 139 4.86 -8.75 -17.78
CA GLY A 139 6.07 -9.48 -17.43
C GLY A 139 5.95 -11.00 -17.64
N PRO A 140 6.66 -11.81 -16.84
CA PRO A 140 6.73 -13.26 -17.05
C PRO A 140 5.41 -13.99 -16.73
N ALA A 141 4.50 -13.40 -15.96
CA ALA A 141 3.21 -14.01 -15.63
C ALA A 141 2.26 -14.07 -16.84
N GLY A 142 2.51 -13.27 -17.88
CA GLY A 142 1.70 -13.23 -19.09
C GLY A 142 0.22 -12.96 -18.77
N ARG A 143 -0.69 -13.77 -19.31
CA ARG A 143 -2.15 -13.60 -19.16
C ARG A 143 -2.73 -14.11 -17.82
N LYS A 144 -1.87 -14.40 -16.83
CA LYS A 144 -2.28 -14.81 -15.49
C LYS A 144 -2.02 -13.67 -14.51
N VAL A 145 -2.71 -13.66 -13.38
CA VAL A 145 -2.45 -12.71 -12.29
C VAL A 145 -1.08 -12.99 -11.70
N GLY A 146 -0.13 -12.09 -11.99
CA GLY A 146 1.20 -12.04 -11.40
C GLY A 146 1.30 -10.94 -10.35
N LEU A 147 2.31 -11.08 -9.49
CA LEU A 147 2.70 -10.05 -8.54
C LEU A 147 4.02 -9.41 -8.99
N SER A 148 4.14 -8.09 -8.83
CA SER A 148 5.42 -7.39 -9.03
C SER A 148 5.56 -6.24 -8.07
N GLU A 149 6.79 -5.95 -7.65
CA GLU A 149 7.10 -4.72 -6.94
C GLU A 149 7.11 -3.53 -7.89
N TRP A 150 6.71 -2.38 -7.37
CA TRP A 150 6.73 -1.12 -8.09
C TRP A 150 6.93 0.04 -7.11
N SER A 151 7.67 1.06 -7.54
CA SER A 151 7.98 2.25 -6.76
C SER A 151 7.75 3.50 -7.58
N THR A 152 7.05 4.48 -7.01
CA THR A 152 6.88 5.80 -7.62
C THR A 152 8.21 6.51 -7.82
N ALA A 153 9.21 6.24 -6.97
CA ALA A 153 10.54 6.84 -7.07
C ALA A 153 11.31 6.44 -8.35
N HIS A 154 10.93 5.30 -8.96
CA HIS A 154 11.55 4.81 -10.19
C HIS A 154 10.85 5.33 -11.46
N VAL A 155 9.74 6.06 -11.33
CA VAL A 155 9.00 6.59 -12.48
C VAL A 155 9.76 7.79 -13.05
N VAL A 156 10.20 7.66 -14.31
CA VAL A 156 10.94 8.72 -15.02
C VAL A 156 10.08 9.44 -16.06
N LYS A 157 8.92 8.86 -16.42
CA LYS A 157 7.99 9.41 -17.41
C LYS A 157 6.58 8.86 -17.20
N GLY A 158 5.59 9.61 -17.68
CA GLY A 158 4.19 9.18 -17.76
C GLY A 158 3.34 9.65 -16.59
N LYS A 159 2.12 9.12 -16.51
CA LYS A 159 1.15 9.44 -15.45
C LYS A 159 0.59 8.16 -14.85
N TYR A 160 0.34 8.19 -13.56
CA TYR A 160 -0.38 7.15 -12.87
C TYR A 160 -1.45 7.78 -11.98
N THR A 161 -2.62 7.14 -11.94
CA THR A 161 -3.77 7.60 -11.16
C THR A 161 -4.23 6.47 -10.27
N PHE A 162 -4.37 6.75 -8.97
CA PHE A 162 -4.94 5.80 -8.02
C PHE A 162 -6.45 6.01 -7.91
N PHE A 163 -7.17 4.90 -7.79
CA PHE A 163 -8.61 4.85 -7.56
C PHE A 163 -8.92 4.01 -6.34
N ARG A 164 -9.84 4.47 -5.51
CA ARG A 164 -10.41 3.70 -4.40
C ARG A 164 -11.78 3.19 -4.80
N PRO A 165 -12.07 1.89 -4.61
CA PRO A 165 -13.42 1.36 -4.78
C PRO A 165 -14.43 2.18 -3.97
N ALA A 166 -15.53 2.56 -4.61
CA ALA A 166 -16.60 3.34 -4.00
C ALA A 166 -17.96 2.77 -4.46
N PRO A 167 -19.04 2.95 -3.66
CA PRO A 167 -20.39 2.62 -4.09
C PRO A 167 -20.83 3.36 -5.35
#